data_AF-A0A0J7K0U6-F1
#
_entry.id   AF-A0A0J7K0U6-F1
#
_cell.length_a   1.000
_cell.length_b   1.000
_cell.length_c   1.000
_cell.angle_alpha   90.00
_cell.angle_beta   90.00
_cell.angle_gamma   90.00
#
_symmetry.space_group_name_H-M   'P 1'
#
loop_
_entity.id
_entity.type
_entity.pdbx_description
1 polymer ?
#
loop_
_entity_poly.entity_id
_entity_poly.type
_entity_poly.pdbx_seq_one_letter_code
_entity_poly.pdbx_strand_id
1 'polypeptide(L)'
;MCCLSLETALHVMQLTTPKVIFCSEKPVNVILSAMKESNCNPTVVIFEDYPDAIAFSDILSMYSDAEVANFQYIELDDIKQTACIVYSSGTTGMPKGVEMSNYCLLLISEDTNIDLTNAVSTWFSPLYWISGIIMNLKAIVQCGRVILYPEFDEEMMCLLIEKYKVKL
;
A
#
# COMPACT_ATOMS: atom_id res chain seq x y z
N MET A 1 -3.95 -1.66 -15.36
CA MET A 1 -3.04 -1.89 -14.21
C MET A 1 -1.78 -2.64 -14.64
N CYS A 2 -0.56 -2.13 -14.37
CA CYS A 2 0.70 -2.77 -14.80
C CYS A 2 0.90 -4.09 -14.05
N CYS A 3 0.92 -5.22 -14.75
CA CYS A 3 1.16 -6.53 -14.13
C CYS A 3 2.60 -6.60 -13.63
N LEU A 4 2.79 -6.96 -12.36
CA LEU A 4 4.11 -7.22 -11.78
C LEU A 4 4.83 -8.30 -12.61
N SER A 5 5.98 -7.98 -13.20
CA SER A 5 6.80 -8.96 -13.92
C SER A 5 7.67 -9.76 -12.95
N LEU A 6 8.03 -10.98 -13.34
CA LEU A 6 8.95 -11.83 -12.56
C LEU A 6 10.29 -11.15 -12.29
N GLU A 7 10.86 -10.50 -13.31
CA GLU A 7 12.11 -9.73 -13.20
C GLU A 7 12.01 -8.61 -12.15
N THR A 8 10.88 -7.88 -12.15
CA THR A 8 10.64 -6.82 -11.16
C THR A 8 10.46 -7.41 -9.77
N ALA A 9 9.71 -8.50 -9.64
CA ALA A 9 9.49 -9.18 -8.36
C ALA A 9 10.81 -9.69 -7.76
N LEU A 10 11.67 -10.32 -8.57
CA LEU A 10 12.99 -10.79 -8.15
C LEU A 10 13.88 -9.66 -7.68
N HIS A 11 13.99 -8.60 -8.47
CA HIS A 11 14.80 -7.44 -8.14
C HIS A 11 14.35 -6.79 -6.82
N VAL A 12 13.05 -6.57 -6.66
CA VAL A 12 12.48 -6.00 -5.44
C VAL A 12 12.69 -6.90 -4.22
N MET A 13 12.51 -8.22 -4.39
CA MET A 13 12.70 -9.19 -3.32
C MET A 13 14.16 -9.27 -2.86
N GLN A 14 15.12 -9.22 -3.79
CA GLN A 14 16.54 -9.16 -3.47
C GLN A 14 16.94 -7.83 -2.81
N LEU A 15 16.34 -6.73 -3.25
CA LEU A 15 16.64 -5.40 -2.72
C LEU A 15 16.13 -5.22 -1.28
N THR A 16 14.98 -5.79 -0.95
CA THR A 16 14.31 -5.56 0.34
C THR A 16 14.33 -6.75 1.29
N THR A 17 14.62 -7.96 0.79
CA THR A 17 14.64 -9.20 1.57
C THR A 17 13.44 -9.33 2.52
N PRO A 18 12.19 -9.27 1.99
CA PRO A 18 11.01 -9.16 2.83
C PRO A 18 10.86 -10.41 3.70
N LYS A 19 10.35 -10.21 4.93
CA LYS A 19 9.99 -11.31 5.84
C LYS A 19 8.56 -11.81 5.60
N VAL A 20 7.68 -10.89 5.22
CA VAL A 20 6.27 -11.14 4.93
C VAL A 20 5.90 -10.39 3.66
N ILE A 21 5.10 -11.00 2.79
CA ILE A 21 4.55 -10.37 1.59
C ILE A 21 3.03 -10.47 1.67
N PHE A 22 2.37 -9.31 1.61
CA PHE A 22 0.92 -9.22 1.43
C PHE A 22 0.62 -9.02 -0.05
N CYS A 23 -0.28 -9.83 -0.61
CA CYS A 23 -0.67 -9.67 -2.01
C CYS A 23 -2.12 -10.09 -2.25
N SER A 24 -2.67 -9.66 -3.37
CA SER A 24 -3.91 -10.25 -3.88
C SER A 24 -3.62 -11.53 -4.67
N GLU A 25 -4.67 -12.28 -5.02
CA GLU A 25 -4.57 -13.47 -5.86
C GLU A 25 -3.82 -13.20 -7.18
N LYS A 26 -4.07 -12.06 -7.83
CA LYS A 26 -3.55 -11.77 -9.18
C LYS A 26 -2.02 -11.91 -9.32
N PRO A 27 -1.17 -11.31 -8.45
CA PRO A 27 0.29 -11.47 -8.53
C PRO A 27 0.85 -12.74 -7.85
N VAL A 28 0.04 -13.57 -7.17
CA VAL A 28 0.55 -14.64 -6.30
C VAL A 28 1.52 -15.59 -7.02
N ASN A 29 1.17 -16.02 -8.24
CA ASN A 29 1.99 -16.95 -9.01
C ASN A 29 3.37 -16.38 -9.37
N VAL A 30 3.42 -15.07 -9.68
CA VAL A 30 4.69 -14.37 -9.95
C VAL A 30 5.53 -14.29 -8.68
N ILE A 31 4.90 -13.98 -7.53
CA ILE A 31 5.58 -13.92 -6.24
C ILE A 31 6.15 -15.29 -5.85
N LEU A 32 5.36 -16.36 -5.94
CA LEU A 32 5.80 -17.73 -5.65
C LEU A 32 6.94 -18.19 -6.57
N SER A 33 6.92 -17.76 -7.83
CA SER A 33 8.00 -18.04 -8.78
C SER A 33 9.28 -17.28 -8.40
N ALA A 34 9.16 -16.00 -8.04
CA ALA A 34 10.28 -15.19 -7.58
C ALA A 34 10.91 -15.73 -6.28
N MET A 35 10.10 -16.26 -5.34
CA MET A 35 10.61 -16.88 -4.10
C MET A 35 11.47 -18.11 -4.40
N LYS A 36 11.01 -18.97 -5.31
CA LYS A 36 11.75 -20.18 -5.73
C LYS A 36 13.10 -19.83 -6.36
N GLU A 37 13.18 -18.74 -7.09
CA GLU A 37 14.41 -18.31 -7.78
C GLU A 37 15.36 -17.47 -6.91
N SER A 38 14.83 -16.68 -5.96
CA SER A 38 15.63 -15.74 -5.15
C SER A 38 16.23 -16.35 -3.87
N ASN A 39 15.99 -17.64 -3.58
CA ASN A 39 16.31 -18.29 -2.30
C ASN A 39 15.76 -17.54 -1.06
N CYS A 40 14.79 -16.64 -1.25
CA CYS A 40 14.08 -15.95 -0.18
C CYS A 40 12.84 -16.77 0.19
N ASN A 41 12.55 -16.87 1.48
CA ASN A 41 11.38 -17.61 1.97
C ASN A 41 10.48 -16.72 2.86
N PRO A 42 9.93 -15.61 2.32
CA PRO A 42 8.95 -14.80 3.05
C PRO A 42 7.68 -15.60 3.33
N THR A 43 7.00 -15.28 4.43
CA THR A 43 5.61 -15.69 4.62
C THR A 43 4.71 -14.93 3.65
N VAL A 44 3.91 -15.63 2.86
CA VAL A 44 2.94 -15.02 1.96
C VAL A 44 1.57 -14.99 2.62
N VAL A 45 0.97 -13.80 2.69
CA VAL A 45 -0.39 -13.56 3.18
C VAL A 45 -1.22 -13.03 2.02
N ILE A 46 -2.37 -13.65 1.76
CA ILE A 46 -3.24 -13.30 0.64
C ILE A 46 -4.51 -12.64 1.15
N PHE A 47 -4.94 -11.54 0.51
CA PHE A 47 -6.12 -10.80 0.93
C PHE A 47 -7.42 -11.57 0.67
N GLU A 48 -7.45 -12.36 -0.39
CA GLU A 48 -8.53 -13.28 -0.75
C GLU A 48 -8.27 -14.71 -0.23
N ASP A 49 -9.23 -15.61 -0.43
CA ASP A 49 -9.09 -17.04 -0.15
C ASP A 49 -8.31 -17.73 -1.27
N TYR A 50 -7.19 -18.36 -0.94
CA TYR A 50 -6.30 -18.99 -1.91
C TYR A 50 -5.73 -20.31 -1.33
N PRO A 51 -5.75 -21.42 -2.10
CA PRO A 51 -5.28 -22.71 -1.61
C PRO A 51 -3.82 -22.66 -1.13
N ASP A 52 -3.56 -23.30 0.00
CA ASP A 52 -2.21 -23.47 0.57
C ASP A 52 -1.49 -22.15 0.94
N ALA A 53 -2.22 -21.05 1.14
CA ALA A 53 -1.70 -19.77 1.61
C ALA A 53 -2.38 -19.29 2.91
N ILE A 54 -1.75 -18.36 3.63
CA ILE A 54 -2.35 -17.75 4.82
C ILE A 54 -3.32 -16.66 4.36
N ALA A 55 -4.61 -16.82 4.64
CA ALA A 55 -5.59 -15.78 4.36
C ALA A 55 -5.46 -14.63 5.37
N PHE A 56 -5.56 -13.39 4.89
CA PHE A 56 -5.51 -12.20 5.74
C PHE A 56 -6.66 -12.19 6.75
N SER A 57 -7.83 -12.70 6.36
CA SER A 57 -8.99 -12.86 7.25
C SER A 57 -8.69 -13.74 8.46
N ASP A 58 -7.88 -14.78 8.29
CA ASP A 58 -7.52 -15.70 9.37
C ASP A 58 -6.70 -14.97 10.42
N ILE A 59 -5.74 -14.14 10.00
CA ILE A 59 -4.94 -13.29 10.89
C ILE A 59 -5.83 -12.31 11.66
N LEU A 60 -6.77 -11.66 10.97
CA LEU A 60 -7.70 -10.73 11.62
C LEU A 60 -8.58 -11.43 12.66
N SER A 61 -9.00 -12.67 12.39
CA SER A 61 -9.84 -13.46 13.31
C SER A 61 -9.12 -13.91 14.58
N MET A 62 -7.78 -13.79 14.63
CA MET A 62 -6.99 -14.14 15.82
C MET A 62 -7.14 -13.13 16.96
N TYR A 63 -7.70 -11.94 16.69
CA TYR A 63 -7.79 -10.86 17.66
C TYR A 63 -9.24 -10.45 17.89
N SER A 64 -9.60 -10.21 19.15
CA SER A 64 -10.92 -9.70 19.54
C SER A 64 -10.99 -8.17 19.44
N ASP A 65 -12.21 -7.63 19.31
CA ASP A 65 -12.46 -6.18 19.34
C ASP A 65 -11.89 -5.51 20.59
N ALA A 66 -11.90 -6.22 21.73
CA ALA A 66 -11.34 -5.74 22.97
C ALA A 66 -9.80 -5.62 22.91
N GLU A 67 -9.10 -6.56 22.28
CA GLU A 67 -7.65 -6.47 22.08
C GLU A 67 -7.30 -5.33 21.14
N VAL A 68 -8.07 -5.16 20.05
CA VAL A 68 -7.88 -4.06 19.09
C VAL A 68 -8.10 -2.70 19.76
N ALA A 69 -9.16 -2.56 20.57
CA ALA A 69 -9.46 -1.32 21.27
C ALA A 69 -8.40 -0.93 22.31
N ASN A 70 -7.67 -1.92 22.84
CA ASN A 70 -6.58 -1.71 23.81
C ASN A 70 -5.19 -1.67 23.17
N PHE A 71 -5.09 -1.79 21.84
CA PHE A 71 -3.83 -1.68 21.13
C PHE A 71 -3.17 -0.32 21.41
N GLN A 72 -1.86 -0.34 21.64
CA GLN A 72 -1.04 0.86 21.75
C GLN A 72 0.11 0.72 20.76
N TYR A 73 0.42 1.82 20.07
CA TYR A 73 1.58 1.83 19.18
C TYR A 73 2.87 1.75 20.01
N ILE A 74 3.92 1.20 19.41
CA ILE A 74 5.23 1.15 20.02
C ILE A 74 5.92 2.49 19.72
N GLU A 75 6.37 3.20 20.76
CA GLU A 75 7.17 4.41 20.59
C GLU A 75 8.49 4.08 19.88
N LEU A 76 8.86 4.93 18.93
CA LEU A 76 10.07 4.77 18.15
C LEU A 76 11.25 5.40 18.89
N ASP A 77 12.38 4.68 18.92
CA ASP A 77 13.65 5.22 19.44
C ASP A 77 14.22 6.34 18.54
N ASP A 78 13.97 6.25 17.21
CA ASP A 78 14.40 7.26 16.23
C ASP A 78 13.30 7.51 15.18
N ILE A 79 12.75 8.73 15.17
CA ILE A 79 11.75 9.18 14.18
C ILE A 79 12.30 9.21 12.74
N LYS A 80 13.62 9.17 12.54
CA LYS A 80 14.24 9.10 11.22
C LYS A 80 14.40 7.67 10.69
N GLN A 81 14.01 6.65 11.46
CA GLN A 81 13.97 5.27 10.99
C GLN A 81 13.05 5.13 9.76
N THR A 82 13.46 4.31 8.80
CA THR A 82 12.70 3.98 7.58
C THR A 82 11.34 3.38 7.95
N ALA A 83 10.26 4.01 7.47
CA ALA A 83 8.88 3.59 7.63
C ALA A 83 8.34 2.93 6.36
N CYS A 84 8.75 3.42 5.19
CA CYS A 84 8.29 2.94 3.90
C CYS A 84 9.44 2.94 2.89
N ILE A 85 9.46 1.97 2.00
CA ILE A 85 10.35 1.95 0.84
C ILE A 85 9.47 2.10 -0.40
N VAL A 86 9.66 3.17 -1.16
CA VAL A 86 8.95 3.40 -2.43
C VAL A 86 9.89 3.19 -3.60
N TYR A 87 9.38 2.70 -4.72
CA TYR A 87 10.21 2.42 -5.89
C TYR A 87 10.14 3.59 -6.88
N SER A 88 11.31 4.08 -7.26
CA SER A 88 11.45 5.03 -8.37
C SER A 88 11.93 4.28 -9.62
N SER A 89 11.51 4.74 -10.80
CA SER A 89 11.94 4.17 -12.09
C SER A 89 13.46 4.27 -12.34
N GLY A 90 14.18 5.06 -11.54
CA GLY A 90 15.59 5.36 -11.77
C GLY A 90 15.82 6.10 -13.09
N THR A 91 17.09 6.33 -13.42
CA THR A 91 17.50 6.96 -14.68
C THR A 91 18.07 5.97 -15.70
N THR A 92 18.38 4.72 -15.29
CA THR A 92 19.17 3.79 -16.11
C THR A 92 18.84 2.30 -15.95
N GLY A 93 17.69 1.90 -15.40
CA GLY A 93 17.36 0.47 -15.29
C GLY A 93 16.29 0.12 -14.26
N MET A 94 16.48 -1.03 -13.58
CA MET A 94 15.54 -1.57 -12.61
C MET A 94 15.20 -0.60 -11.47
N PRO A 95 14.00 -0.71 -10.86
CA PRO A 95 13.53 0.26 -9.87
C PRO A 95 14.46 0.37 -8.66
N LYS A 96 14.71 1.59 -8.17
CA LYS A 96 15.48 1.82 -6.94
C LYS A 96 14.54 2.04 -5.77
N GLY A 97 14.85 1.41 -4.63
CA GLY A 97 14.17 1.65 -3.36
C GLY A 97 14.60 3.00 -2.78
N VAL A 98 13.63 3.86 -2.50
CA VAL A 98 13.79 5.14 -1.82
C VAL A 98 13.22 4.98 -0.42
N GLU A 99 14.07 5.13 0.58
CA GLU A 99 13.69 5.06 1.97
C GLU A 99 12.99 6.35 2.42
N MET A 100 11.79 6.19 2.95
CA MET A 100 10.99 7.25 3.53
C MET A 100 10.91 7.02 5.04
N SER A 101 11.47 7.94 5.82
CA SER A 101 11.43 7.87 7.28
C SER A 101 10.05 8.22 7.84
N ASN A 102 9.79 7.84 9.10
CA ASN A 102 8.60 8.27 9.83
C ASN A 102 8.48 9.80 9.83
N TYR A 103 9.58 10.51 10.09
CA TYR A 103 9.64 11.98 10.04
C TYR A 103 9.21 12.56 8.68
N CYS A 104 9.71 12.00 7.58
CA CYS A 104 9.32 12.45 6.24
C CYS A 104 7.82 12.25 5.98
N LEU A 105 7.28 11.09 6.33
CA LEU A 105 5.86 10.78 6.13
C LEU A 105 4.95 11.66 6.99
N LEU A 106 5.36 11.95 8.23
CA LEU A 106 4.62 12.86 9.13
C LEU A 106 4.54 14.26 8.54
N LEU A 107 5.67 14.86 8.13
CA LEU A 107 5.68 16.18 7.51
C LEU A 107 4.78 16.25 6.27
N ILE A 108 4.79 15.21 5.43
CA ILE A 108 3.94 15.16 4.24
C ILE A 108 2.47 14.99 4.61
N SER A 109 2.15 14.26 5.68
CA SER A 109 0.77 14.06 6.13
C SER A 109 0.16 15.30 6.78
N GLU A 110 0.96 16.13 7.45
CA GLU A 110 0.55 17.38 8.09
C GLU A 110 0.46 18.57 7.11
N ASP A 111 1.01 18.41 5.91
CA ASP A 111 0.93 19.42 4.86
C ASP A 111 -0.52 19.78 4.52
N THR A 112 -0.85 21.07 4.55
CA THR A 112 -2.21 21.58 4.34
C THR A 112 -2.50 22.02 2.91
N ASN A 113 -1.65 21.67 1.93
CA ASN A 113 -1.87 22.08 0.53
C ASN A 113 -3.09 21.38 -0.10
N ILE A 114 -3.52 20.26 0.48
CA ILE A 114 -4.73 19.54 0.08
C ILE A 114 -5.54 19.33 1.36
N ASP A 115 -6.74 19.91 1.39
CA ASP A 115 -7.71 19.74 2.48
C ASP A 115 -8.77 18.71 2.06
N LEU A 116 -8.73 17.55 2.70
CA LEU A 116 -9.68 16.45 2.52
C LEU A 116 -10.76 16.46 3.62
N THR A 117 -10.71 17.40 4.55
CA THR A 117 -11.67 17.51 5.67
C THR A 117 -13.06 17.81 5.12
N ASN A 118 -14.07 17.04 5.53
CA ASN A 118 -15.46 17.19 5.04
C ASN A 118 -15.62 17.14 3.51
N ALA A 119 -14.61 16.64 2.78
CA ALA A 119 -14.65 16.43 1.35
C ALA A 119 -14.82 14.94 1.05
N VAL A 120 -15.46 14.66 -0.09
CA VAL A 120 -15.43 13.35 -0.71
C VAL A 120 -14.42 13.44 -1.85
N SER A 121 -13.45 12.53 -1.86
CA SER A 121 -12.35 12.54 -2.82
C SER A 121 -12.18 11.20 -3.53
N THR A 122 -11.50 11.21 -4.67
CA THR A 122 -11.12 10.01 -5.42
C THR A 122 -9.76 10.19 -6.08
N TRP A 123 -9.03 9.09 -6.25
CA TRP A 123 -7.81 9.05 -7.05
C TRP A 123 -7.56 7.63 -7.53
N PHE A 124 -6.76 7.52 -8.60
CA PHE A 124 -6.45 6.24 -9.24
C PHE A 124 -5.00 5.82 -9.04
N SER A 125 -4.27 6.53 -8.18
CA SER A 125 -2.88 6.17 -7.87
C SER A 125 -2.83 4.95 -6.94
N PRO A 126 -2.29 3.80 -7.37
CA PRO A 126 -2.10 2.64 -6.50
C PRO A 126 -1.07 2.93 -5.40
N LEU A 127 -1.11 2.14 -4.32
CA LEU A 127 -0.16 2.23 -3.20
C LEU A 127 1.30 1.94 -3.58
N TYR A 128 1.55 1.42 -4.78
CA TYR A 128 2.91 1.28 -5.32
C TYR A 128 3.58 2.64 -5.55
N TRP A 129 2.81 3.67 -5.92
CA TRP A 129 3.33 5.01 -6.14
C TRP A 129 3.24 5.85 -4.87
N ILE A 130 4.23 6.72 -4.69
CA ILE A 130 4.30 7.63 -3.54
C ILE A 130 3.04 8.49 -3.41
N SER A 131 2.41 8.90 -4.52
CA SER A 131 1.16 9.66 -4.48
C SER A 131 0.00 8.87 -3.88
N GLY A 132 -0.09 7.56 -4.15
CA GLY A 132 -1.10 6.70 -3.54
C GLY A 132 -0.92 6.58 -2.03
N ILE A 133 0.32 6.43 -1.56
CA ILE A 133 0.66 6.39 -0.13
C ILE A 133 0.30 7.72 0.54
N ILE A 134 0.74 8.85 -0.02
CA ILE A 134 0.53 10.18 0.55
C ILE A 134 -0.96 10.52 0.63
N MET A 135 -1.73 10.29 -0.45
CA MET A 135 -3.15 10.64 -0.47
C MET A 135 -3.96 9.80 0.53
N ASN A 136 -3.64 8.51 0.69
CA ASN A 136 -4.28 7.66 1.70
C ASN A 136 -3.91 8.08 3.13
N LEU A 137 -2.63 8.34 3.41
CA LEU A 137 -2.20 8.82 4.73
C LEU A 137 -2.89 10.15 5.09
N LYS A 138 -2.93 11.11 4.16
CA LYS A 138 -3.64 12.39 4.37
C LYS A 138 -5.12 12.19 4.65
N ALA A 139 -5.80 11.33 3.88
CA ALA A 139 -7.22 11.06 4.11
C ALA A 139 -7.48 10.42 5.48
N ILE A 140 -6.62 9.50 5.93
CA ILE A 140 -6.74 8.89 7.27
C ILE A 140 -6.57 9.96 8.35
N VAL A 141 -5.50 10.77 8.28
CA VAL A 141 -5.22 11.82 9.28
C VAL A 141 -6.31 12.89 9.32
N GLN A 142 -6.83 13.30 8.17
CA GLN A 142 -7.87 14.33 8.06
C GLN A 142 -9.31 13.78 8.15
N CYS A 143 -9.47 12.48 8.42
CA CYS A 143 -10.77 11.79 8.42
C CYS A 143 -11.58 12.02 7.12
N GLY A 144 -10.88 12.13 5.99
CA GLY A 144 -11.46 12.37 4.67
C GLY A 144 -12.18 11.14 4.13
N ARG A 145 -13.28 11.35 3.39
CA ARG A 145 -13.99 10.25 2.73
C ARG A 145 -13.41 10.02 1.34
N VAL A 146 -12.91 8.82 1.08
CA VAL A 146 -12.33 8.46 -0.21
C VAL A 146 -13.19 7.40 -0.90
N ILE A 147 -13.52 7.63 -2.17
CA ILE A 147 -14.14 6.64 -3.04
C ILE A 147 -13.04 6.06 -3.93
N LEU A 148 -12.72 4.78 -3.77
CA LEU A 148 -11.72 4.09 -4.58
C LEU A 148 -12.41 3.27 -5.66
N TYR A 149 -11.99 3.46 -6.92
CA TYR A 149 -12.45 2.66 -8.05
C TYR A 149 -11.25 2.00 -8.75
N PRO A 150 -11.33 0.71 -9.15
CA PRO A 150 -10.13 -0.08 -9.47
C PRO A 150 -9.25 0.44 -10.59
N GLU A 151 -9.85 1.01 -11.63
CA GLU A 151 -9.15 1.56 -12.80
C GLU A 151 -9.86 2.84 -13.25
N PHE A 152 -9.11 3.78 -13.85
CA PHE A 152 -9.71 5.00 -14.38
C PHE A 152 -10.65 4.66 -15.54
N ASP A 153 -11.89 5.12 -15.42
CA ASP A 153 -12.91 5.05 -16.45
C ASP A 153 -13.67 6.38 -16.44
N GLU A 154 -13.78 7.01 -17.60
CA GLU A 154 -14.32 8.37 -17.73
C GLU A 154 -15.80 8.44 -17.35
N GLU A 155 -16.61 7.49 -17.85
CA GLU A 155 -18.04 7.44 -17.58
C GLU A 155 -18.30 7.16 -16.09
N MET A 156 -17.58 6.20 -15.52
CA MET A 156 -17.66 5.90 -14.10
C MET A 156 -17.21 7.09 -13.25
N MET A 157 -16.15 7.80 -13.64
CA MET A 157 -15.71 8.99 -12.91
C MET A 157 -16.84 10.03 -12.83
N CYS A 158 -17.52 10.31 -13.95
CA CYS A 158 -18.68 11.19 -13.97
C CYS A 158 -19.78 10.71 -13.03
N LEU A 159 -20.11 9.41 -13.05
CA LEU A 159 -21.10 8.82 -12.16
C LEU A 159 -20.71 8.93 -10.67
N LEU A 160 -19.44 8.71 -10.32
CA LEU A 160 -18.94 8.82 -8.96
C LEU A 160 -18.99 10.28 -8.47
N ILE A 161 -18.59 11.24 -9.31
CA ILE A 161 -18.68 12.67 -9.02
C ILE A 161 -20.14 13.05 -8.73
N GLU A 162 -21.07 12.66 -9.60
CA GLU A 162 -22.48 13.02 -9.46
C GLU A 162 -23.11 12.38 -8.22
N LYS A 163 -22.88 11.08 -8.02
CA LYS A 163 -23.51 10.28 -6.95
C LYS A 163 -22.98 10.64 -5.56
N TYR A 164 -21.66 10.78 -5.42
CA TYR A 164 -21.01 10.97 -4.12
C TYR A 164 -20.59 12.41 -3.84
N LYS A 165 -20.80 13.33 -4.79
CA LYS A 165 -20.40 14.74 -4.70
C LYS A 165 -18.89 14.89 -4.46
N VAL A 166 -18.11 14.14 -5.23
CA VAL A 166 -16.65 14.19 -5.21
C VAL A 166 -16.19 15.61 -5.54
N LYS A 167 -15.30 16.17 -4.72
CA LYS A 167 -14.76 17.54 -4.87
C LYS A 167 -13.30 17.56 -5.30
N LEU A 168 -12.58 16.45 -5.11
CA LEU A 168 -11.14 16.31 -5.30
C LEU A 168 -10.81 14.94 -5.86
#